data_AF-A0A6G3QSN2-F1
#
_entry.id   AF-A0A6G3QSN2-F1
#
_cell.length_a   1.000
_cell.length_b   1.000
_cell.length_c   1.000
_cell.angle_alpha   90.00
_cell.angle_beta   90.00
_cell.angle_gamma   90.00
#
_symmetry.space_group_name_H-M   'P 1'
#
loop_
_entity.id
_entity.type
_entity.pdbx_description
1 polymer ?
#
loop_
_entity_poly.entity_id
_entity_poly.type
_entity_poly.pdbx_seq_one_letter_code
_entity_poly.pdbx_strand_id
1 'polypeptide(L)'
;MSTLLLALAAGALVGVTLGALGGGGSILAVPALIYALGFTPVAATTASLVIVVLTSAAALPAHARDGHVRWRTGLLFAAAGAGPAL
;
A
#
# COMPACT_ATOMS: atom_id res chain seq x y z
N MET A 1 -11.64 -6.01 -25.55
CA MET A 1 -12.50 -5.08 -24.79
C MET A 1 -12.97 -5.70 -23.47
N SER A 2 -13.55 -6.90 -23.51
CA SER A 2 -13.97 -7.68 -22.33
C SER A 2 -12.84 -7.97 -21.32
N THR A 3 -11.64 -8.30 -21.81
CA THR A 3 -10.46 -8.54 -20.97
C THR A 3 -9.99 -7.31 -20.20
N LEU A 4 -10.09 -6.12 -20.81
CA LEU A 4 -9.71 -4.86 -20.19
C LEU A 4 -10.66 -4.50 -19.03
N LEU A 5 -11.97 -4.71 -19.24
CA LEU A 5 -13.00 -4.50 -18.21
C LEU A 5 -12.82 -5.45 -17.02
N LEU A 6 -12.49 -6.73 -17.29
CA LEU A 6 -12.18 -7.70 -16.23
C LEU A 6 -10.92 -7.30 -15.46
N ALA A 7 -9.86 -6.86 -16.15
CA ALA A 7 -8.63 -6.40 -15.51
C ALA A 7 -8.86 -5.16 -14.64
N LEU A 8 -9.66 -4.20 -15.11
CA LEU A 8 -10.05 -3.01 -14.35
C LEU A 8 -10.89 -3.36 -13.12
N ALA A 9 -11.87 -4.25 -13.26
CA ALA A 9 -12.72 -4.69 -12.17
C ALA A 9 -11.94 -5.45 -11.09
N ALA A 10 -11.06 -6.37 -11.50
CA ALA A 10 -10.19 -7.11 -10.58
C ALA A 10 -9.17 -6.18 -9.90
N GLY A 11 -8.56 -5.26 -10.65
CA GLY A 11 -7.64 -4.25 -10.11
C GLY A 11 -8.32 -3.31 -9.12
N ALA A 12 -9.56 -2.90 -9.39
CA ALA A 12 -10.35 -2.09 -8.47
C ALA A 12 -10.69 -2.86 -7.19
N LEU A 13 -11.11 -4.13 -7.30
CA LEU A 13 -11.43 -4.96 -6.14
C LEU A 13 -10.20 -5.18 -5.26
N VAL A 14 -9.05 -5.49 -5.87
CA VAL A 14 -7.76 -5.66 -5.18
C VAL A 14 -7.28 -4.33 -4.60
N GLY A 15 -7.43 -3.22 -5.30
CA GLY A 15 -7.09 -1.89 -4.79
C GLY A 15 -7.93 -1.48 -3.59
N VAL A 16 -9.23 -1.78 -3.61
CA VAL A 16 -10.15 -1.54 -2.49
C VAL A 16 -9.82 -2.43 -1.32
N THR A 17 -9.52 -3.72 -1.52
CA THR A 17 -9.15 -4.60 -0.40
C THR A 17 -7.81 -4.23 0.22
N LEU A 18 -6.80 -3.88 -0.60
CA LEU A 18 -5.51 -3.40 -0.15
C LEU A 18 -5.61 -2.05 0.57
N GLY A 19 -6.46 -1.14 0.08
CA GLY A 19 -6.71 0.17 0.70
C GLY A 19 -7.52 0.07 1.99
N ALA A 20 -8.51 -0.83 2.04
CA ALA A 20 -9.39 -1.03 3.20
C ALA A 20 -8.71 -1.77 4.36
N LEU A 21 -7.77 -2.68 4.09
CA LEU A 21 -6.96 -3.33 5.13
C LEU A 21 -5.96 -2.37 5.80
N GLY A 22 -5.81 -1.13 5.30
CA GLY A 22 -4.85 -0.16 5.81
C GLY A 22 -3.40 -0.61 5.61
N GLY A 23 -2.48 -0.14 6.46
CA GLY A 23 -1.04 -0.37 6.35
C GLY A 23 -0.59 -1.84 6.21
N GLY A 24 -1.46 -2.81 6.50
CA GLY A 24 -1.23 -4.25 6.32
C GLY A 24 -1.40 -4.79 4.89
N GLY A 25 -2.02 -4.05 3.96
CA GLY A 25 -2.14 -4.48 2.55
C GLY A 25 -0.79 -4.59 1.83
N SER A 26 0.21 -3.85 2.30
CA SER A 26 1.60 -3.87 1.81
C SER A 26 2.27 -5.24 1.90
N ILE A 27 1.97 -6.01 2.96
CA ILE A 27 2.48 -7.37 3.18
C ILE A 27 2.01 -8.30 2.06
N LEU A 28 0.82 -8.06 1.53
CA LEU A 28 0.25 -8.82 0.41
C LEU A 28 0.72 -8.31 -0.96
N ALA A 29 1.15 -7.04 -1.05
CA ALA A 29 1.59 -6.44 -2.30
C ALA A 29 2.87 -7.08 -2.86
N VAL A 30 3.87 -7.36 -2.03
CA VAL A 30 5.13 -7.99 -2.51
C VAL A 30 4.89 -9.40 -3.06
N PRO A 31 4.22 -10.33 -2.35
CA PRO A 31 3.86 -11.64 -2.90
C PRO A 31 2.97 -11.53 -4.14
N ALA A 32 2.00 -10.61 -4.17
CA ALA A 32 1.14 -10.43 -5.35
C ALA A 32 1.94 -9.97 -6.57
N LEU A 33 2.87 -9.02 -6.42
CA LEU A 33 3.72 -8.56 -7.52
C LEU A 33 4.62 -9.68 -8.06
N ILE A 34 5.16 -10.52 -7.17
CA ILE A 34 6.03 -11.64 -7.56
C ILE A 34 5.20 -12.77 -8.19
N TYR A 35 4.20 -13.29 -7.48
CA TYR A 35 3.49 -14.50 -7.87
C TYR A 35 2.41 -14.27 -8.92
N ALA A 36 1.72 -13.13 -8.89
CA ALA A 36 0.64 -12.85 -9.85
C ALA A 36 1.14 -12.08 -11.09
N LEU A 37 2.11 -11.17 -10.91
CA LEU A 37 2.62 -10.30 -11.98
C LEU A 37 4.01 -10.70 -12.49
N GLY A 38 4.68 -11.67 -11.85
CA GLY A 38 5.98 -12.18 -12.31
C GLY A 38 7.15 -11.20 -12.13
N PHE A 39 7.03 -10.21 -11.26
CA PHE A 39 8.11 -9.26 -11.01
C PHE A 39 9.28 -9.95 -10.29
N THR A 40 10.51 -9.51 -10.59
CA THR A 40 11.68 -9.92 -9.81
C THR A 40 11.54 -9.40 -8.36
N PRO A 41 12.08 -10.10 -7.34
CA PRO A 41 11.95 -9.68 -5.95
C PRO A 41 12.42 -8.24 -5.69
N VAL A 42 13.49 -7.83 -6.36
CA VAL A 42 14.03 -6.46 -6.28
C VAL A 42 13.03 -5.44 -6.86
N ALA A 43 12.51 -5.69 -8.05
CA ALA A 43 11.53 -4.80 -8.69
C ALA A 43 10.21 -4.75 -7.91
N ALA A 44 9.75 -5.89 -7.40
CA ALA A 44 8.55 -6.00 -6.58
C ALA A 44 8.66 -5.21 -5.27
N THR A 45 9.84 -5.24 -4.64
CA THR A 45 10.10 -4.48 -3.41
C THR A 45 9.99 -2.98 -3.68
N THR A 46 10.68 -2.48 -4.71
CA THR A 46 10.62 -1.06 -5.08
C THR A 46 9.20 -0.62 -5.45
N ALA A 47 8.50 -1.42 -6.27
CA ALA A 47 7.12 -1.13 -6.65
C ALA A 47 6.18 -1.14 -5.44
N SER A 48 6.36 -2.08 -4.50
CA SER A 48 5.56 -2.12 -3.27
C SER A 48 5.74 -0.87 -2.42
N LEU A 49 6.96 -0.33 -2.29
CA LEU A 49 7.20 0.91 -1.51
C LEU A 49 6.43 2.09 -2.11
N VAL A 50 6.43 2.22 -3.43
CA VAL A 50 5.65 3.26 -4.13
C VAL A 50 4.15 3.06 -3.88
N ILE A 51 3.64 1.83 -4.01
CA ILE A 51 2.24 1.50 -3.76
C ILE A 51 1.85 1.83 -2.31
N VAL A 52 2.69 1.50 -1.33
CA VAL A 52 2.46 1.78 0.09
C VAL A 52 2.37 3.28 0.37
N VAL A 53 3.29 4.07 -0.19
CA VAL A 53 3.27 5.52 -0.01
C VAL A 53 1.99 6.12 -0.56
N LEU A 54 1.60 5.74 -1.78
CA LEU A 54 0.39 6.25 -2.43
C LEU A 54 -0.89 5.85 -1.69
N THR A 55 -1.02 4.57 -1.32
CA THR A 55 -2.20 4.04 -0.63
C THR A 55 -2.33 4.62 0.78
N SER A 56 -1.22 4.72 1.52
CA SER A 56 -1.21 5.33 2.86
C SER A 56 -1.53 6.82 2.81
N ALA A 57 -1.00 7.56 1.82
CA ALA A 57 -1.30 8.97 1.62
C ALA A 57 -2.78 9.20 1.25
N ALA A 58 -3.40 8.29 0.48
CA ALA A 58 -4.82 8.36 0.17
C ALA A 58 -5.71 8.00 1.38
N ALA A 59 -5.29 7.05 2.23
CA ALA A 59 -6.05 6.60 3.39
C ALA A 59 -5.92 7.53 4.61
N LEU A 60 -4.78 8.21 4.78
CA LEU A 60 -4.47 9.05 5.94
C LEU A 60 -5.49 10.17 6.17
N PRO A 61 -5.95 10.95 5.17
CA PRO A 61 -6.92 12.03 5.37
C PRO A 61 -8.27 11.52 5.89
N ALA A 62 -8.72 10.35 5.43
CA ALA A 62 -9.96 9.75 5.90
C ALA A 62 -9.85 9.39 7.39
N HIS A 63 -8.80 8.66 7.77
CA HIS A 63 -8.55 8.27 9.16
C HIS A 63 -8.30 9.47 10.08
N ALA A 64 -7.66 10.53 9.56
CA ALA A 64 -7.40 11.76 10.29
C ALA A 64 -8.70 12.51 10.60
N ARG A 65 -9.66 12.52 9.68
CA ARG A 65 -10.97 13.16 9.88
C ARG A 65 -11.81 12.44 10.93
N ASP A 66 -11.71 11.13 11.00
CA ASP A 66 -12.43 10.33 12.00
C ASP A 66 -11.79 10.42 13.40
N GLY A 67 -10.67 11.15 13.56
CA GLY A 67 -10.01 11.37 14.86
C GLY A 67 -9.19 10.18 15.37
N HIS A 68 -9.01 9.13 14.57
CA HIS A 68 -8.29 7.92 14.97
C HIS A 68 -6.76 8.02 14.82
N VAL A 69 -6.23 9.17 14.36
CA VAL A 69 -4.79 9.35 14.10
C VAL A 69 -4.07 9.90 15.33
N ARG A 70 -3.19 9.08 15.92
CA ARG A 70 -2.28 9.50 16.98
C ARG A 70 -0.99 10.11 16.41
N TRP A 71 -1.07 11.37 16.00
CA TRP A 71 0.02 12.11 15.35
C TRP A 71 1.38 12.02 16.04
N ARG A 72 1.42 12.17 17.38
CA ARG A 72 2.67 12.08 18.15
C ARG A 72 3.33 10.72 17.99
N THR A 73 2.58 9.64 18.16
CA THR A 73 3.12 8.28 18.04
C THR A 73 3.47 7.95 16.59
N GLY A 74 2.65 8.37 15.63
CA GLY A 74 2.93 8.19 14.20
C GLY A 74 4.23 8.88 13.76
N LEU A 75 4.46 10.13 14.17
CA LEU A 75 5.69 10.87 13.86
C LEU A 75 6.93 10.25 14.51
N LEU A 76 6.84 9.83 15.78
CA LEU A 76 7.94 9.13 16.45
C LEU A 76 8.27 7.81 15.76
N PHE A 77 7.25 7.07 15.32
CA PHE A 77 7.44 5.81 14.60
C PHE A 77 8.08 6.04 13.22
N ALA A 78 7.62 7.06 12.48
CA ALA A 78 8.21 7.45 11.21
C ALA A 78 9.68 7.89 11.36
N ALA A 79 10.00 8.69 12.38
CA ALA A 79 11.35 9.14 12.66
C ALA A 79 12.28 7.97 13.04
N ALA A 80 11.81 7.05 13.89
CA ALA A 80 12.56 5.86 14.26
C ALA A 80 12.81 4.92 13.07
N GLY A 81 11.82 4.78 12.17
CA GLY A 81 11.94 3.95 10.96
C GLY A 81 12.76 4.60 9.84
N ALA A 82 12.83 5.92 9.78
CA ALA A 82 13.64 6.64 8.78
C ALA A 82 15.15 6.45 9.02
N GLY A 83 15.59 6.27 10.27
CA GLY A 83 17.00 6.08 10.60
C GLY A 83 17.65 4.89 9.89
N PRO A 84 17.09 3.67 9.97
CA PRO A 84 17.58 2.50 9.24
C PRO A 84 17.41 2.56 7.71
N ALA A 85 16.58 3.48 7.19
CA ALA A 85 16.28 3.59 5.78
C ALA A 85 17.23 4.55 5.00
N LEU A 86 18.05 5.32 5.73
CA LEU A 86 19.09 6.21 5.21
C LEU A 86 20.46 5.54 5.26
#